data_AF-A0A1Y3B9U5-F1
#
_entry.id   AF-A0A1Y3B9U5-F1
#
_cell.length_a   1.000
_cell.length_b   1.000
_cell.length_c   1.000
_cell.angle_alpha   90.00
_cell.angle_beta   90.00
_cell.angle_gamma   90.00
#
_symmetry.space_group_name_H-M   'P 1'
#
loop_
_entity.id
_entity.type
_entity.pdbx_description
1 polymer ?
#
loop_
_entity_poly.entity_id
_entity_poly.type
_entity_poly.pdbx_seq_one_letter_code
_entity_poly.pdbx_strand_id
1 'polypeptide(L)' 'MKTTPAKKPPPPTKPKPKNNTAEKEPLQVFCRLRPLKNLNDTIVVHKINDELLELSPPGQLKQLYKFKKVFDPQFDQHS' A
#
# COMPACT_ATOMS: atom_id res chain seq x y z
N MET A 1 -53.27 34.23 28.34
CA MET A 1 -53.29 33.53 27.03
C MET A 1 -52.04 33.97 26.27
N LYS A 2 -51.09 33.07 25.96
CA LYS A 2 -49.84 33.38 25.23
C LYS A 2 -49.79 32.53 23.95
N THR A 3 -49.67 33.18 22.80
CA THR A 3 -49.55 32.57 21.47
C THR A 3 -48.08 32.23 21.17
N THR A 4 -47.83 30.99 20.74
CA THR A 4 -46.52 30.51 20.27
C THR A 4 -46.32 30.87 18.79
N PRO A 5 -45.15 31.39 18.37
CA PRO A 5 -44.86 31.64 16.96
C PRO A 5 -44.41 30.34 16.27
N ALA A 6 -45.06 30.01 15.15
CA ALA A 6 -44.71 28.85 14.32
C ALA A 6 -43.33 29.06 13.65
N LYS A 7 -42.37 28.18 13.94
CA LYS A 7 -41.06 28.14 13.26
C LYS A 7 -41.23 27.58 11.84
N LYS A 8 -40.81 28.34 10.82
CA LYS A 8 -40.77 27.91 9.41
C LYS A 8 -39.80 26.73 9.23
N PRO A 9 -40.09 25.79 8.31
CA PRO A 9 -39.19 24.66 8.03
C PRO A 9 -37.91 25.14 7.33
N PRO A 10 -36.77 24.45 7.54
CA PRO A 10 -35.52 24.77 6.87
C PRO A 10 -35.61 24.49 5.37
N PRO A 11 -34.83 25.22 4.54
CA PRO A 11 -34.85 25.03 3.08
C PRO A 11 -34.31 23.65 2.70
N PRO A 12 -34.78 23.08 1.57
CA PRO A 12 -34.31 21.78 1.08
C PRO A 12 -32.82 21.86 0.75
N THR A 13 -32.03 21.05 1.45
CA THR A 13 -30.60 20.87 1.19
C THR A 13 -30.40 20.27 -0.20
N LYS A 14 -29.68 21.00 -1.07
CA LYS A 14 -29.26 20.52 -2.39
C LYS A 14 -28.58 19.15 -2.25
N PRO A 15 -28.84 18.17 -3.14
CA PRO A 15 -28.15 16.88 -3.09
C PRO A 15 -26.64 17.09 -3.22
N LYS A 16 -25.88 16.51 -2.30
CA LYS A 16 -24.41 16.52 -2.33
C LYS A 16 -23.97 15.84 -3.64
N PRO A 17 -23.07 16.45 -4.44
CA PRO A 17 -22.59 15.79 -5.65
C PRO A 17 -21.97 14.44 -5.27
N LYS A 18 -22.41 13.36 -5.90
CA LYS A 18 -21.69 12.08 -5.84
C LYS A 18 -20.34 12.34 -6.51
N ASN A 19 -19.28 12.44 -5.70
CA ASN A 19 -17.93 12.35 -6.21
C ASN A 19 -17.80 10.99 -6.87
N ASN A 20 -17.92 10.98 -8.20
CA ASN A 20 -17.62 9.83 -9.02
C ASN A 20 -16.10 9.78 -9.18
N THR A 21 -15.39 9.59 -8.07
CA THR A 21 -13.99 9.21 -8.13
C THR A 21 -14.03 7.77 -8.61
N ALA A 22 -13.90 7.57 -9.92
CA ALA A 22 -13.55 6.25 -10.44
C ALA A 22 -12.27 5.86 -9.70
N GLU A 23 -12.40 4.96 -8.72
CA GLU A 23 -11.29 4.42 -7.94
C GLU A 23 -10.40 3.69 -8.94
N LYS A 24 -9.42 4.41 -9.50
CA LYS A 24 -8.36 3.79 -10.30
C LYS A 24 -7.70 2.79 -9.37
N GLU A 25 -7.73 1.52 -9.74
CA GLU A 25 -7.05 0.50 -8.96
C GLU A 25 -5.58 0.90 -8.77
N PRO A 26 -5.04 0.76 -7.55
CA PRO A 26 -3.66 1.10 -7.27
C PRO A 26 -2.71 0.22 -8.11
N LEU A 27 -1.58 0.79 -8.52
CA LEU A 27 -0.57 0.06 -9.28
C LEU A 27 -0.08 -1.15 -8.48
N GLN A 28 -0.11 -2.32 -9.11
CA GLN A 28 0.43 -3.53 -8.51
C GLN A 28 1.95 -3.56 -8.69
N VAL A 29 2.69 -3.63 -7.58
CA VAL A 29 4.16 -3.65 -7.57
C VAL A 29 4.65 -4.99 -7.05
N PHE A 30 5.56 -5.60 -7.79
CA PHE A 30 6.16 -6.89 -7.50
C PHE A 30 7.68 -6.73 -7.35
N CYS A 31 8.31 -7.55 -6.50
CA CYS A 31 9.74 -7.53 -6.25
C CYS A 31 10.35 -8.89 -6.55
N ARG A 32 11.50 -8.95 -7.26
CA ARG A 32 12.26 -10.19 -7.47
C ARG A 32 13.68 -10.00 -6.97
N LEU A 33 14.12 -10.90 -6.08
CA LEU A 33 15.50 -10.98 -5.67
C LEU A 33 16.32 -11.66 -6.77
N ARG A 34 17.52 -11.15 -7.03
CA ARG A 34 18.48 -11.84 -7.92
C ARG A 34 19.48 -12.64 -7.10
N PRO A 35 19.96 -13.78 -7.61
CA PRO A 35 21.08 -14.49 -7.00
C PRO A 35 22.31 -13.59 -6.86
N LEU A 36 23.09 -13.82 -5.80
CA LEU A 36 24.38 -13.16 -5.64
C LEU A 36 25.33 -13.60 -6.76
N LYS A 37 26.07 -12.64 -7.30
CA LYS A 37 27.15 -12.93 -8.25
C LYS A 37 28.41 -13.43 -7.54
N ASN A 38 28.69 -12.87 -6.36
CA ASN A 38 29.82 -13.22 -5.53
C ASN A 38 29.30 -13.77 -4.20
N LEU A 39 29.71 -14.99 -3.85
CA LEU A 39 29.27 -15.67 -2.63
C LEU A 39 29.82 -15.04 -1.35
N ASN A 40 30.86 -14.21 -1.47
CA ASN A 40 31.45 -13.49 -0.35
C ASN A 40 30.77 -12.15 -0.04
N ASP A 41 29.81 -11.72 -0.87
CA ASP A 41 29.08 -10.47 -0.63
C ASP A 41 28.11 -10.62 0.55
N THR A 42 28.05 -9.60 1.40
CA THR A 42 27.08 -9.57 2.51
C THR A 42 25.66 -9.36 1.96
N ILE A 43 24.77 -10.29 2.27
CA ILE A 43 23.33 -10.13 2.01
C ILE A 43 22.76 -9.12 2.99
N VAL A 44 22.17 -8.06 2.47
CA VAL A 44 21.47 -7.03 3.27
C VAL A 44 19.97 -6.95 2.96
N VAL A 45 19.49 -7.81 2.05
CA VAL A 45 18.10 -7.87 1.62
C VAL A 45 17.56 -9.27 1.91
N HIS A 46 16.51 -9.36 2.72
CA HIS A 46 15.93 -10.62 3.16
C HIS A 46 14.44 -10.65 2.86
N LYS A 47 13.99 -11.70 2.17
CA LYS A 47 12.56 -11.99 2.05
C LYS A 47 12.05 -12.54 3.38
N ILE A 48 11.05 -11.89 3.98
CA ILE A 48 10.38 -12.39 5.19
C ILE A 48 9.29 -13.39 4.78
N ASN A 49 8.45 -13.00 3.81
CA ASN A 49 7.41 -13.84 3.24
C ASN A 49 7.07 -13.36 1.82
N ASP A 50 6.02 -13.90 1.22
CA ASP A 50 5.62 -13.57 -0.16
C ASP A 50 5.19 -12.12 -0.36
N GLU A 51 4.93 -11.32 0.67
CA GLU A 51 4.54 -9.90 0.52
C GLU A 51 5.54 -8.93 1.17
N LEU A 52 6.45 -9.42 2.04
CA LEU A 52 7.31 -8.58 2.88
C LEU A 52 8.80 -8.82 2.62
N LEU A 53 9.52 -7.70 2.49
CA LEU A 53 10.96 -7.65 2.32
C LEU A 53 11.60 -6.79 3.43
N GLU A 54 12.67 -7.29 4.05
CA GLU A 54 13.53 -6.54 4.96
C GLU A 54 14.80 -6.07 4.22
N LEU A 55 15.16 -4.81 4.40
CA LEU A 55 16.46 -4.25 4.06
C LEU A 55 17.18 -3.89 5.36
N SER A 56 18.35 -4.49 5.59
CA SER A 56 19.12 -4.36 6.84
C SER A 56 20.61 -4.05 6.54
N PRO A 57 20.93 -2.82 6.09
CA PRO A 57 22.31 -2.41 5.87
C PRO A 57 23.07 -2.30 7.21
N PRO A 58 24.37 -2.64 7.26
CA PRO A 58 25.18 -2.50 8.46
C PRO A 58 25.18 -1.05 8.96
N GLY A 59 24.95 -0.86 10.26
CA GLY A 59 24.95 0.46 10.90
C GLY A 59 23.72 1.32 10.60
N GLN A 60 22.72 0.78 9.89
CA GLN A 60 21.46 1.47 9.63
C GLN A 60 20.28 0.72 10.25
N LEU A 61 19.18 1.45 10.46
CA LEU A 61 17.93 0.83 10.91
C LEU A 61 17.38 -0.08 9.82
N LYS A 62 16.82 -1.20 10.25
CA LYS A 62 16.10 -2.13 9.38
C LYS A 62 14.87 -1.44 8.79
N GLN A 63 14.63 -1.67 7.50
CA GLN A 63 13.49 -1.14 6.77
C GLN A 63 12.64 -2.31 6.24
N LEU A 64 11.32 -2.15 6.31
CA LEU A 64 10.36 -3.13 5.82
C LEU A 64 9.60 -2.56 4.62
N TYR A 65 9.54 -3.33 3.55
CA TYR A 65 8.80 -2.99 2.34
C TYR A 65 7.70 -4.03 2.10
N LYS A 66 6.53 -3.53 1.68
CA LYS A 66 5.39 -4.37 1.29
C LYS A 66 5.19 -4.33 -0.22
N PHE A 67 5.06 -5.52 -0.81
CA PHE A 67 4.81 -5.73 -2.23
C PHE A 67 3.59 -6.62 -2.43
N LYS A 68 3.07 -6.67 -3.67
CA LYS A 68 2.03 -7.62 -4.04
C LYS A 68 2.55 -9.06 -4.06
N LYS A 69 3.81 -9.24 -4.48
CA LYS A 69 4.57 -10.48 -4.30
C LYS A 69 6.08 -10.21 -4.28
N VAL A 70 6.82 -10.98 -3.49
CA VAL A 70 8.28 -11.03 -3.42
C VAL A 70 8.75 -12.41 -3.88
N PHE A 71 9.49 -12.44 -4.98
CA PHE A 71 10.02 -13.64 -5.60
C PHE A 71 11.45 -13.94 -5.14
N ASP A 72 11.71 -15.22 -4.89
CA ASP A 72 13.01 -15.71 -4.47
C ASP A 72 14.06 -15.62 -5.59
N PRO A 73 15.35 -15.66 -5.25
CA PRO A 73 16.44 -15.68 -6.23
C PRO A 73 16.36 -16.80 -7.26
N GLN A 74 15.72 -17.92 -6.89
CA GLN A 74 15.56 -19.10 -7.74
C GLN A 74 14.33 -19.03 -8.65
N PHE A 75 13.50 -17.98 -8.52
CA PHE A 75 12.27 -17.85 -9.29
C PHE A 75 12.57 -17.48 -10.74
N ASP A 76 12.33 -18.42 -11.65
CA ASP A 76 12.48 -18.22 -13.08
C ASP A 76 11.29 -17.43 -13.66
N GLN A 77 11.52 -16.73 -14.78
CA GLN A 77 10.50 -15.93 -15.44
C GLN A 77 9.37 -16.78 -16.04
N HIS A 78 9.61 -18.07 -16.28
CA HIS A 78 8.65 -18.99 -16.89
C HIS A 78 8.02 -19.97 -15.89
N SER A 79 8.35 -19.87 -14.60
CA SER A 79 7.82 -20.74 -13.53
C SER A 79 6.58 -20.17 -12.85
#